data_AF-A0A9X6GC90-F1
#
_entry.id   AF-A0A9X6GC90-F1
#
_cell.length_a   1.000
_cell.length_b   1.000
_cell.length_c   1.000
_cell.angle_alpha   90.00
_cell.angle_beta   90.00
_cell.angle_gamma   90.00
#
_symmetry.space_group_name_H-M   'P 1'
#
loop_
_entity.id
_entity.type
_entity.pdbx_description
1 polymer ?
#
loop_
_entity_poly.entity_id
_entity_poly.type
_entity_poly.pdbx_seq_one_letter_code
_entity_poly.pdbx_strand_id
1 'polypeptide(L)' 'VTATDKFTTKDTNEIVKKIEVRIDRDIENNQKDYRVKVGGRIYDIERIYVREEDRLMEVSLSYAN' A
#
# COMPACT_ATOMS: atom_id res chain seq x y z
N VAL A 1 17.28 7.81 25.86
CA VAL A 1 15.99 8.45 25.49
C VAL A 1 15.71 8.06 24.06
N THR A 2 14.93 7.00 23.86
CA THR A 2 14.63 6.44 22.54
C THR A 2 13.46 7.22 21.95
N ALA A 3 13.66 7.77 20.75
CA ALA A 3 12.76 8.75 20.15
C ALA A 3 11.35 8.16 19.97
N THR A 4 10.38 8.82 20.60
CA THR A 4 8.95 8.64 20.41
C THR A 4 8.58 8.79 18.95
N ASP A 5 8.01 7.74 18.36
CA ASP A 5 7.44 7.75 17.02
C ASP A 5 6.47 8.94 16.87
N LYS A 6 6.84 9.86 15.98
CA LYS A 6 5.95 10.93 15.51
C LYS A 6 4.88 10.30 14.63
N PHE A 7 3.76 9.89 15.25
CA PHE A 7 2.51 9.68 14.54
C PHE A 7 2.04 11.05 14.02
N THR A 8 2.43 11.35 12.79
CA THR A 8 1.86 12.46 12.02
C THR A 8 0.47 12.02 11.58
N THR A 9 -0.56 12.42 12.33
CA THR A 9 -1.95 12.43 11.89
C THR A 9 -2.06 13.44 10.74
N LYS A 10 -1.79 12.98 9.52
CA LYS A 10 -2.20 13.64 8.29
C LYS A 10 -3.31 12.81 7.68
N ASP A 11 -4.47 13.43 7.58
CA ASP A 11 -5.68 13.06 6.83
C ASP A 11 -5.83 11.58 6.50
N THR A 12 -6.74 10.95 7.24
CA THR A 12 -7.11 9.55 7.20
C THR A 12 -7.70 9.18 5.84
N ASN A 13 -6.86 8.96 4.81
CA ASN A 13 -7.23 8.06 3.72
C ASN A 13 -7.48 6.71 4.39
N GLU A 14 -8.76 6.40 4.62
CA GLU A 14 -9.18 5.19 5.28
C GLU A 14 -8.65 4.00 4.46
N ILE A 15 -7.75 3.22 5.05
CA ILE A 15 -7.25 2.00 4.40
C ILE A 15 -8.42 1.03 4.37
N VAL A 16 -8.99 0.83 3.19
CA VAL A 16 -10.20 0.04 2.99
C VAL A 16 -9.86 -1.45 2.87
N LYS A 17 -8.72 -1.76 2.22
CA LYS A 17 -8.33 -3.15 1.96
C LYS A 17 -6.82 -3.33 2.04
N LYS A 18 -6.41 -4.52 2.47
CA LYS A 18 -5.05 -5.02 2.38
C LYS A 18 -5.04 -6.28 1.54
N ILE A 19 -4.12 -6.37 0.59
CA ILE A 19 -3.92 -7.57 -0.24
C ILE A 19 -2.46 -7.98 -0.23
N GLU A 20 -2.23 -9.28 -0.32
CA GLU A 20 -0.89 -9.84 -0.48
C GLU A 20 -0.73 -10.28 -1.93
N VAL A 21 0.33 -9.80 -2.58
CA VAL A 21 0.66 -10.15 -3.96
C VAL A 21 2.13 -10.56 -4.04
N ARG A 22 2.52 -11.19 -5.14
CA ARG A 22 3.95 -11.47 -5.40
C ARG A 22 4.71 -10.16 -5.56
N ILE A 23 5.99 -10.16 -5.19
CA ILE A 23 6.86 -9.00 -5.43
C ILE A 23 6.83 -8.61 -6.91
N ASP A 24 6.47 -7.36 -7.14
CA ASP A 24 6.56 -6.68 -8.41
C ASP A 24 7.35 -5.38 -8.19
N ARG A 25 8.57 -5.34 -8.73
CA ARG A 25 9.49 -4.21 -8.57
C ARG A 25 9.03 -2.98 -9.37
N ASP A 26 8.24 -3.15 -10.41
CA ASP A 26 7.76 -2.04 -11.21
C ASP A 26 6.66 -1.29 -10.45
N ILE A 27 5.79 -2.03 -9.74
CA ILE A 27 4.76 -1.46 -8.86
C ILE A 27 5.40 -0.83 -7.62
N GLU A 28 6.37 -1.51 -6.98
CA GLU A 28 7.07 -0.99 -5.80
C GLU A 28 7.70 0.39 -6.07
N ASN A 29 8.38 0.55 -7.21
CA ASN A 29 9.11 1.77 -7.53
C ASN A 29 8.23 2.90 -8.08
N ASN A 30 7.02 2.59 -8.58
CA ASN A 30 6.15 3.56 -9.24
C ASN A 30 4.74 3.58 -8.64
N GLN A 31 4.61 3.37 -7.33
CA GLN A 31 3.34 3.19 -6.61
C GLN A 31 2.18 4.11 -7.06
N LYS A 32 2.46 5.38 -7.36
CA LYS A 32 1.44 6.39 -7.74
C LYS A 32 0.87 6.21 -9.15
N ASP A 33 1.59 5.53 -10.03
CA ASP A 33 1.19 5.29 -11.41
C ASP A 33 0.33 4.02 -11.54
N TYR A 34 0.23 3.24 -10.47
CA TYR A 34 -0.50 1.97 -10.43
C TYR A 34 -1.76 2.05 -9.56
N ARG A 35 -2.79 1.34 -10.01
CA ARG A 35 -4.06 1.16 -9.31
C ARG A 35 -4.48 -0.30 -9.33
N VAL A 36 -5.21 -0.71 -8.31
CA VAL A 36 -5.71 -2.09 -8.20
C VAL A 36 -7.21 -2.12 -8.44
N LYS A 37 -7.66 -2.99 -9.34
CA LYS A 37 -9.09 -3.23 -9.58
C LYS A 37 -9.51 -4.55 -8.95
N VAL A 38 -10.44 -4.51 -8.00
CA VAL A 38 -10.99 -5.71 -7.34
C VAL A 38 -12.52 -5.68 -7.46
N GLY A 39 -13.10 -6.69 -8.10
CA GLY A 39 -14.56 -6.82 -8.20
C GLY A 39 -15.25 -5.61 -8.85
N GLY A 40 -14.62 -5.00 -9.85
CA GLY A 40 -15.16 -3.84 -10.56
C GLY A 40 -14.84 -2.47 -9.94
N ARG A 41 -14.31 -2.43 -8.71
CA ARG A 41 -13.92 -1.18 -8.04
C ARG A 41 -12.43 -0.93 -8.17
N ILE A 42 -12.05 0.33 -8.36
CA ILE A 42 -10.67 0.78 -8.47
C ILE A 42 -10.22 1.35 -7.13
N TYR A 43 -9.00 0.99 -6.74
CA TYR A 43 -8.35 1.42 -5.50
C TYR A 43 -6.98 2.02 -5.81
N ASP A 44 -6.64 3.09 -5.10
CA ASP A 44 -5.30 3.65 -5.11
C ASP A 44 -4.40 2.88 -4.13
N ILE A 45 -3.12 2.77 -4.47
CA ILE A 45 -2.13 2.14 -3.58
C ILE A 45 -1.60 3.20 -2.62
N GLU A 46 -1.83 3.00 -1.33
CA GLU A 46 -1.39 3.91 -0.27
C GLU A 46 -0.02 3.52 0.29
N ARG A 47 0.21 2.22 0.49
CA ARG A 47 1.46 1.69 1.07
C ARG A 47 1.77 0.33 0.50
N ILE A 48 3.06 0.07 0.29
CA ILE A 48 3.60 -1.24 -0.07
C ILE A 48 4.59 -1.65 1.02
N TYR A 49 4.46 -2.87 1.52
CA TYR A 49 5.42 -3.50 2.42
C TYR A 49 5.95 -4.78 1.79
N VAL A 50 7.26 -4.84 1.55
CA VAL A 50 7.90 -5.98 0.89
C VAL A 50 8.47 -6.95 1.92
N ARG A 51 8.17 -8.24 1.74
CA ARG A 51 8.76 -9.36 2.47
C ARG A 51 9.63 -10.17 1.51
N GLU A 52 10.92 -9.83 1.48
CA GLU A 52 11.89 -10.40 0.54
C GLU A 52 12.05 -11.92 0.67
N GLU A 53 12.08 -12.42 1.91
CA GLU A 53 12.26 -13.85 2.21
C GLU A 53 11.15 -14.71 1.60
N ASP A 54 9.91 -14.22 1.66
CA ASP A 54 8.73 -14.91 1.15
C ASP A 54 8.44 -14.57 -0.32
N ARG A 55 9.16 -13.60 -0.89
CA ARG A 55 8.90 -13.00 -2.20
C ARG A 55 7.49 -12.44 -2.35
N LEU A 56 6.98 -11.85 -1.28
CA LEU A 56 5.64 -11.28 -1.19
C LEU A 56 5.68 -9.77 -0.93
N MET A 57 4.59 -9.10 -1.29
CA MET A 57 4.35 -7.71 -0.94
C MET A 57 2.92 -7.54 -0.43
N GLU A 58 2.78 -6.81 0.66
CA GLU A 58 1.50 -6.37 1.21
C GLU A 58 1.18 -4.98 0.69
N VAL A 59 0.02 -4.83 0.06
CA VAL A 59 -0.44 -3.58 -0.55
C VAL A 59 -1.65 -3.08 0.22
N SER A 60 -1.53 -1.88 0.79
CA SER A 60 -2.64 -1.16 1.43
C SER A 60 -3.35 -0.28 0.42
N LEU A 61 -4.66 -0.40 0.38
CA LEU A 61 -5.53 0.18 -0.64
C LEU A 61 -6.55 1.15 -0.03
N SER A 62 -6.75 2.29 -0.67
CA SER A 62 -7.84 3.25 -0.41
C SER A 62 -8.75 3.34 -1.63
N TYR A 63 -9.96 3.87 -1.48
CA TYR A 63 -10.81 4.12 -2.64
C TYR A 63 -10.15 5.16 -3.55
N ALA A 64 -10.08 4.86 -4.85
CA ALA A 64 -9.65 5.85 -5.82
C ALA A 64 -10.73 6.94 -5.92
N ASN A 65 -10.29 8.21 -5.85
CA ASN A 65 -11.15 9.38 -6.07
C ASN A 65 -11.51 9.55 -7.56
#